data_AF-A0A3Z2MUE5-F1
#
_entry.id   AF-A0A3Z2MUE5-F1
#
_cell.length_a   1.000
_cell.length_b   1.000
_cell.length_c   1.000
_cell.angle_alpha   90.00
_cell.angle_beta   90.00
_cell.angle_gamma   90.00
#
_symmetry.space_group_name_H-M   'P 1'
#
loop_
_entity.id
_entity.type
_entity.pdbx_description
1 polymer ?
#
loop_
_entity_poly.entity_id
_entity_poly.type
_entity_poly.pdbx_seq_one_letter_code
_entity_poly.pdbx_strand_id
1 'polypeptide(L)'
;MATPTFDTIEAQASYGIGLQVGQQLSESGLEGLLPEALVAGIADALEGKHPAVPVDVVHRALREIHERADAVRRERFKAMAAEGVKYLEENREKDGVNSTESGLQFRVLTQGEGAIPARTDRVRVHYTGKLIDGTVFDSSVARGEPAEFPVNGVIAGWIEALTLMPVGSKWELTIPQELAYGERGAGASIPPFSTLVFEVELLEIL
;
A
#
# COMPACT_ATOMS: atom_id res chain seq x y z
N MET A 1 -20.79 34.85 12.31
CA MET A 1 -20.10 34.41 13.54
C MET A 1 -18.79 35.18 13.62
N ALA A 2 -18.36 35.61 14.81
CA ALA A 2 -17.05 36.24 14.96
C ALA A 2 -15.95 35.25 14.59
N THR A 3 -14.91 35.71 13.90
CA THR A 3 -13.72 34.89 13.65
C THR A 3 -13.11 34.53 15.01
N PRO A 4 -12.99 33.24 15.37
CA PRO A 4 -12.37 32.86 16.63
C PRO A 4 -10.92 33.32 16.64
N THR A 5 -10.49 33.93 17.75
CA THR A 5 -9.07 34.22 17.99
C THR A 5 -8.45 33.06 18.78
N PHE A 6 -7.20 32.73 18.50
CA PHE A 6 -6.49 31.58 19.08
C PHE A 6 -5.44 32.04 20.09
N ASP A 7 -5.78 33.08 20.86
CA ASP A 7 -4.82 33.79 21.71
C ASP A 7 -4.75 33.21 23.13
N THR A 8 -5.67 32.32 23.51
CA THR A 8 -5.67 31.64 24.81
C THR A 8 -5.25 30.18 24.69
N ILE A 9 -4.77 29.61 25.80
CA ILE A 9 -4.38 28.19 25.87
C ILE A 9 -5.59 27.30 25.53
N GLU A 10 -6.78 27.64 26.03
CA GLU A 10 -8.01 26.91 25.78
C GLU A 10 -8.40 26.95 24.30
N ALA A 11 -8.26 28.11 23.64
CA ALA A 11 -8.54 28.26 22.21
C ALA A 11 -7.55 27.48 21.34
N GLN A 12 -6.26 27.50 21.70
CA GLN A 12 -5.21 26.74 21.01
C GLN A 12 -5.40 25.23 21.18
N ALA A 13 -5.70 24.77 22.39
CA ALA A 13 -5.97 23.36 22.67
C ALA A 13 -7.20 22.85 21.91
N SER A 14 -8.29 23.64 21.90
CA SER A 14 -9.52 23.29 21.18
C SER A 14 -9.29 23.21 19.66
N TYR A 15 -8.53 24.17 19.09
CA TYR A 15 -8.15 24.14 17.69
C TYR A 15 -7.29 22.91 17.36
N GLY A 16 -6.32 22.57 18.21
CA GLY A 16 -5.47 21.39 18.04
C GLY A 16 -6.26 20.08 18.03
N ILE A 17 -7.23 19.91 18.94
CA ILE A 17 -8.13 18.75 18.96
C ILE A 17 -8.97 18.69 17.67
N GLY A 18 -9.55 19.82 17.26
CA GLY A 18 -10.32 19.90 16.01
C GLY A 18 -9.48 19.55 14.78
N LEU A 19 -8.23 20.03 14.73
CA LEU A 19 -7.29 19.71 13.66
C LEU A 19 -6.97 18.21 13.61
N GLN A 20 -6.71 17.59 14.76
CA GLN A 20 -6.44 16.16 14.85
C GLN A 20 -7.64 15.31 14.39
N VAL A 21 -8.85 15.66 14.83
CA VAL A 21 -10.09 15.00 14.37
C VAL A 21 -10.29 15.18 12.87
N GLY A 22 -10.06 16.39 12.36
CA GLY A 22 -10.15 16.67 10.92
C GLY A 22 -9.15 15.86 10.09
N GLN A 23 -7.92 15.71 10.56
CA GLN A 23 -6.89 14.86 9.93
C GLN A 23 -7.33 13.39 9.89
N GLN A 24 -7.82 12.85 11.01
CA GLN A 24 -8.32 11.47 11.06
C GLN A 24 -9.50 11.25 10.10
N LEU A 25 -10.43 12.20 10.01
CA LEU A 25 -11.56 12.12 9.07
C LEU A 25 -11.09 12.22 7.61
N SER A 26 -10.12 13.08 7.32
CA SER A 26 -9.49 13.19 5.99
C SER A 26 -8.84 11.87 5.55
N GLU A 27 -8.27 11.11 6.48
CA GLU A 27 -7.62 9.82 6.21
C GLU A 27 -8.59 8.64 6.21
N SER A 28 -9.81 8.82 6.74
CA SER A 28 -10.81 7.74 6.87
C SER A 28 -11.41 7.26 5.54
N GLY A 29 -11.26 8.06 4.47
CA GLY A 29 -11.90 7.81 3.18
C GLY A 29 -13.40 8.13 3.14
N LEU A 30 -13.94 8.78 4.18
CA LEU A 30 -15.30 9.32 4.16
C LEU A 30 -15.34 10.61 3.33
N GLU A 31 -16.24 10.66 2.36
CA GLU A 31 -16.46 11.82 1.50
C GLU A 31 -17.76 12.54 1.83
N GLY A 32 -17.83 13.83 1.48
CA GLY A 32 -19.05 14.63 1.63
C GLY A 32 -19.37 15.04 3.07
N LEU A 33 -18.40 14.98 3.98
CA LEU A 33 -18.54 15.49 5.34
C LEU A 33 -18.65 17.03 5.32
N LEU A 34 -19.58 17.57 6.11
CA LEU A 34 -19.83 19.01 6.20
C LEU A 34 -19.18 19.55 7.50
N PRO A 35 -18.11 20.38 7.41
CA PRO A 35 -17.40 20.88 8.59
C PRO A 35 -18.31 21.61 9.58
N GLU A 36 -19.27 22.39 9.09
CA GLU A 36 -20.19 23.17 9.93
C GLU A 36 -21.12 22.26 10.73
N ALA A 37 -21.56 21.14 10.14
CA ALA A 37 -22.39 20.14 10.83
C ALA A 37 -21.58 19.33 11.86
N LEU A 38 -20.32 19.03 11.55
CA LEU A 38 -19.38 18.41 12.49
C LEU A 38 -19.15 19.29 13.72
N VAL A 39 -18.85 20.58 13.51
CA VAL A 39 -18.65 21.55 14.59
C VAL A 39 -19.93 21.71 15.41
N ALA A 40 -21.10 21.78 14.78
CA ALA A 40 -22.37 21.86 15.50
C ALA A 40 -22.61 20.62 16.39
N GLY A 41 -22.36 19.41 15.87
CA GLY A 41 -22.49 18.17 16.64
C GLY A 41 -21.51 18.08 17.82
N ILE A 42 -20.26 18.51 17.64
CA ILE A 42 -19.26 18.58 18.71
C ILE A 42 -19.70 19.60 19.77
N ALA A 43 -20.17 20.78 19.36
CA ALA A 43 -20.63 21.83 20.27
C ALA A 43 -21.83 21.36 21.11
N ASP A 44 -22.84 20.75 20.48
CA ASP A 44 -24.00 20.20 21.19
C ASP A 44 -23.59 19.13 22.21
N ALA A 45 -22.64 18.26 21.87
CA ALA A 45 -22.13 17.23 22.77
C ALA A 45 -21.37 17.82 23.97
N LEU A 46 -20.51 18.83 23.74
CA LEU A 46 -19.75 19.49 24.82
C LEU A 46 -20.65 20.29 25.77
N GLU A 47 -21.71 20.89 25.24
CA GLU A 47 -22.68 21.65 26.03
C GLU A 47 -23.76 20.76 26.69
N GLY A 48 -23.72 19.44 26.46
CA GLY A 48 -24.70 18.50 27.00
C GLY A 48 -26.11 18.68 26.44
N LYS A 49 -26.24 19.26 25.25
CA LYS A 49 -27.53 19.47 24.57
C LYS A 49 -28.06 18.15 24.00
N HIS A 50 -29.38 18.08 23.88
CA HIS A 50 -29.99 17.04 23.06
C HIS A 50 -29.56 17.23 21.60
N PRO A 51 -29.25 16.14 20.87
CA PRO A 51 -28.87 16.24 19.46
C PRO A 51 -29.91 16.99 18.64
N ALA A 52 -29.46 17.97 17.85
CA ALA A 52 -30.33 18.69 16.92
C ALA A 52 -30.93 17.78 15.82
N VAL A 53 -30.33 16.61 15.59
CA VAL A 53 -30.78 15.58 14.64
C VAL A 53 -31.18 14.32 15.42
N PRO A 54 -32.35 13.71 15.14
CA PRO A 54 -32.76 12.46 15.77
C PRO A 54 -31.71 11.35 15.61
N VAL A 55 -31.49 10.57 16.67
CA VAL A 55 -30.43 9.55 16.74
C VAL A 55 -30.57 8.49 15.63
N ASP A 56 -31.78 8.10 15.28
CA ASP A 56 -32.04 7.14 14.20
C ASP A 56 -31.66 7.70 12.80
N VAL A 57 -31.86 9.00 12.59
CA VAL A 57 -31.45 9.72 11.38
C VAL A 57 -29.93 9.79 11.30
N VAL A 58 -29.25 10.11 12.42
CA VAL A 58 -27.77 10.10 12.50
C VAL A 58 -27.22 8.71 12.17
N HIS A 59 -27.74 7.65 12.81
CA HIS A 59 -27.29 6.29 12.53
C HIS A 59 -27.51 5.86 11.08
N ARG A 60 -28.62 6.27 10.45
CA ARG A 60 -28.89 5.98 9.04
C ARG A 60 -27.90 6.71 8.13
N ALA A 61 -27.69 7.99 8.36
CA ALA A 61 -26.76 8.80 7.57
C ALA A 61 -25.32 8.27 7.68
N LEU A 62 -24.89 7.89 8.88
CA LEU A 62 -23.57 7.28 9.08
C LEU A 62 -23.46 5.96 8.31
N ARG A 63 -24.43 5.05 8.41
CA ARG A 63 -24.39 3.79 7.63
C ARG A 63 -24.28 4.04 6.13
N GLU A 64 -25.08 4.95 5.60
CA GLU A 64 -25.08 5.27 4.17
C GLU A 64 -23.74 5.88 3.72
N ILE A 65 -23.15 6.78 4.51
CA ILE A 65 -21.82 7.34 4.24
C ILE A 65 -20.74 6.25 4.24
N HIS A 66 -20.78 5.31 5.20
CA HIS A 66 -19.84 4.19 5.22
C HIS A 66 -20.04 3.26 4.02
N GLU A 67 -21.28 2.91 3.67
CA GLU A 67 -21.57 2.07 2.50
C GLU A 67 -21.09 2.69 1.19
N ARG A 68 -21.23 4.01 1.04
CA ARG A 68 -20.68 4.76 -0.11
C ARG A 68 -19.16 4.72 -0.13
N ALA A 69 -18.51 5.01 0.99
CA ALA A 69 -17.06 4.92 1.10
C ALA A 69 -16.56 3.50 0.77
N ASP A 70 -17.25 2.47 1.26
CA ASP A 70 -16.93 1.07 0.97
C ASP A 70 -17.10 0.74 -0.52
N ALA A 71 -18.14 1.28 -1.18
CA ALA A 71 -18.34 1.13 -2.60
C ALA A 71 -17.23 1.78 -3.42
N VAL A 72 -16.82 3.00 -3.08
CA VAL A 72 -15.69 3.69 -3.73
C VAL A 72 -14.40 2.88 -3.54
N ARG A 73 -14.13 2.36 -2.33
CA ARG A 73 -12.94 1.52 -2.08
C ARG A 73 -12.98 0.24 -2.91
N ARG A 74 -14.12 -0.45 -3.01
CA ARG A 74 -14.26 -1.66 -3.83
C ARG A 74 -14.03 -1.38 -5.32
N GLU A 75 -14.60 -0.31 -5.85
CA GLU A 75 -14.38 0.07 -7.25
C GLU A 75 -12.92 0.44 -7.51
N ARG A 76 -12.27 1.17 -6.58
CA ARG A 76 -10.83 1.44 -6.67
C ARG A 76 -10.02 0.15 -6.68
N PHE A 77 -10.28 -0.79 -5.78
CA PHE A 77 -9.56 -2.08 -5.73
C PHE A 77 -9.77 -2.92 -6.99
N LYS A 78 -10.99 -2.93 -7.53
CA LYS A 78 -11.31 -3.59 -8.80
C LYS A 78 -10.53 -2.95 -9.96
N ALA A 79 -10.44 -1.63 -10.00
CA ALA A 79 -9.64 -0.91 -10.99
C ALA A 79 -8.15 -1.25 -10.86
N MET A 80 -7.60 -1.24 -9.65
CA MET A 80 -6.19 -1.57 -9.40
C MET A 80 -5.86 -3.03 -9.80
N ALA A 81 -6.74 -3.98 -9.48
CA ALA A 81 -6.57 -5.37 -9.91
C ALA A 81 -6.59 -5.48 -11.44
N ALA A 82 -7.52 -4.80 -12.11
CA ALA A 82 -7.60 -4.80 -13.57
C ALA A 82 -6.38 -4.14 -14.23
N GLU A 83 -5.88 -3.03 -13.68
CA GLU A 83 -4.64 -2.38 -14.11
C GLU A 83 -3.43 -3.31 -13.94
N GLY A 84 -3.36 -4.04 -12.82
CA GLY A 84 -2.31 -5.03 -12.56
C GLY A 84 -2.32 -6.17 -13.58
N VAL A 85 -3.50 -6.72 -13.89
CA VAL A 85 -3.66 -7.75 -14.93
C VAL A 85 -3.24 -7.23 -16.30
N LYS A 86 -3.72 -6.04 -16.67
CA LYS A 86 -3.35 -5.40 -17.94
C LYS A 86 -1.84 -5.17 -18.02
N TYR A 87 -1.21 -4.70 -16.94
CA TYR A 87 0.23 -4.50 -16.90
C TYR A 87 0.98 -5.81 -17.14
N LEU A 88 0.57 -6.92 -16.51
CA LEU A 88 1.16 -8.25 -16.71
C LEU A 88 0.95 -8.76 -18.15
N GLU A 89 -0.21 -8.51 -18.75
CA GLU A 89 -0.47 -8.82 -20.15
C GLU A 89 0.47 -8.05 -21.08
N GLU A 90 0.62 -6.74 -20.90
CA GLU A 90 1.52 -5.93 -21.72
C GLU A 90 2.99 -6.26 -21.46
N ASN A 91 3.35 -6.58 -20.22
CA ASN A 91 4.72 -6.85 -19.84
C ASN A 91 5.23 -8.19 -20.38
N ARG A 92 4.38 -9.22 -20.51
CA ARG A 92 4.78 -10.52 -21.07
C ARG A 92 5.21 -10.43 -22.53
N GLU A 93 4.68 -9.46 -23.27
CA GLU A 93 4.98 -9.26 -24.69
C GLU A 93 6.28 -8.48 -24.92
N LYS A 94 6.91 -7.96 -23.85
CA LYS A 94 8.17 -7.24 -23.95
C LYS A 94 9.34 -8.20 -24.14
N ASP A 95 10.31 -7.76 -24.94
CA ASP A 95 11.52 -8.54 -25.19
C ASP A 95 12.30 -8.87 -23.90
N GLY A 96 12.75 -10.12 -23.81
CA GLY A 96 13.47 -10.66 -22.66
C GLY A 96 12.63 -10.95 -21.41
N VAL A 97 11.31 -10.70 -21.43
CA VAL A 97 10.41 -11.10 -20.33
C VAL A 97 10.02 -12.56 -20.47
N ASN A 98 10.23 -13.32 -19.40
CA ASN A 98 9.82 -14.71 -19.25
C ASN A 98 8.69 -14.80 -18.22
N SER A 99 7.83 -15.80 -18.34
CA SER A 99 6.73 -16.06 -17.41
C SER A 99 6.81 -17.50 -16.91
N THR A 100 6.57 -17.71 -15.61
CA THR A 100 6.41 -19.04 -15.04
C THR A 100 4.94 -19.46 -15.01
N GLU A 101 4.68 -20.74 -14.68
CA GLU A 101 3.31 -21.26 -14.56
C GLU A 101 2.49 -20.57 -13.45
N SER A 102 3.16 -20.05 -12.41
CA SER A 102 2.50 -19.32 -11.32
C SER A 102 2.09 -17.90 -11.69
N GLY A 103 2.53 -17.41 -12.86
CA GLY A 103 2.30 -16.04 -13.32
C GLY A 103 3.38 -15.05 -12.90
N LEU A 104 4.43 -15.48 -12.19
CA LEU A 104 5.62 -14.65 -11.99
C LEU A 104 6.24 -14.32 -13.36
N GLN A 105 6.53 -13.04 -13.58
CA GLN A 105 7.28 -12.60 -14.74
C GLN A 105 8.65 -12.09 -14.32
N PHE A 106 9.67 -12.36 -15.13
CA PHE A 106 11.00 -11.88 -14.86
C PHE A 106 11.78 -11.58 -16.14
N ARG A 107 12.72 -10.65 -16.04
CA ARG A 107 13.70 -10.33 -17.08
C ARG A 107 15.08 -10.34 -16.47
N VAL A 108 15.99 -11.10 -17.07
CA VAL A 108 17.40 -11.16 -16.65
C VAL A 108 18.09 -9.91 -17.17
N LEU A 109 18.50 -9.01 -16.28
CA LEU A 109 19.27 -7.81 -16.62
C LEU A 109 20.77 -8.11 -16.63
N THR A 110 21.21 -8.97 -15.71
CA THR A 110 22.58 -9.48 -15.64
C THR A 110 22.52 -10.92 -15.18
N GLN A 111 23.16 -11.81 -15.92
CA GLN A 111 23.23 -13.22 -15.60
C GLN A 111 24.44 -13.49 -14.70
N GLY A 112 24.20 -14.00 -13.50
CA GLY A 112 25.23 -14.51 -12.61
C GLY A 112 25.62 -15.95 -12.95
N GLU A 113 26.75 -16.38 -12.38
CA GLU A 113 27.33 -17.71 -12.58
C GLU A 113 27.47 -18.50 -11.26
N GLY A 114 27.00 -17.93 -10.15
CA GLY A 114 27.09 -18.56 -8.83
C GLY A 114 26.05 -19.66 -8.61
N ALA A 115 26.07 -20.23 -7.40
CA ALA A 115 25.08 -21.22 -6.99
C ALA A 115 23.66 -20.62 -6.96
N ILE A 116 22.64 -21.45 -7.14
CA ILE A 116 21.24 -21.07 -7.00
C ILE A 116 20.81 -21.36 -5.55
N PRO A 117 20.22 -20.39 -4.83
CA PRO A 117 19.75 -20.59 -3.46
C PRO A 117 18.69 -21.70 -3.33
N ALA A 118 18.79 -22.51 -2.29
CA ALA A 118 17.72 -23.38 -1.84
C ALA A 118 16.71 -22.60 -0.97
N ARG A 119 15.50 -23.14 -0.82
CA ARG A 119 14.43 -22.51 -0.02
C ARG A 119 14.77 -22.33 1.46
N THR A 120 15.71 -23.12 1.98
CA THR A 120 16.18 -23.08 3.38
C THR A 120 17.32 -22.10 3.59
N ASP A 121 17.88 -21.56 2.52
CA ASP A 121 19.05 -20.69 2.61
C ASP A 121 18.68 -19.29 3.06
N ARG A 122 19.71 -18.52 3.39
CA ARG A 122 19.62 -17.09 3.64
C ARG A 122 20.42 -16.38 2.54
N VAL A 123 19.90 -15.27 2.04
CA VAL A 123 20.51 -14.54 0.94
C VAL A 123 20.77 -13.10 1.31
N ARG A 124 21.79 -12.50 0.70
CA ARG A 124 22.03 -11.06 0.71
C ARG A 124 21.71 -10.48 -0.65
N VAL A 125 20.90 -9.41 -0.67
CA VAL A 125 20.41 -8.81 -1.91
C VAL A 125 20.46 -7.28 -1.87
N HIS A 126 20.64 -6.68 -3.04
CA HIS A 126 20.14 -5.34 -3.29
C HIS A 126 18.78 -5.40 -3.99
N TYR A 127 17.86 -4.50 -3.63
CA TYR A 127 16.58 -4.41 -4.33
C TYR A 127 15.97 -3.01 -4.29
N THR A 128 15.08 -2.77 -5.25
CA THR A 128 14.13 -1.66 -5.26
C THR A 128 12.76 -2.19 -5.66
N GLY A 129 11.78 -2.03 -4.80
CA GLY A 129 10.37 -2.37 -5.04
C GLY A 129 9.55 -1.12 -5.38
N LYS A 130 8.79 -1.22 -6.47
CA LYS A 130 7.92 -0.15 -6.97
C LYS A 130 6.54 -0.69 -7.37
N LEU A 131 5.53 0.16 -7.25
CA LEU A 131 4.22 -0.08 -7.85
C LEU A 131 4.32 0.07 -9.39
N ILE A 132 3.30 -0.40 -10.11
CA ILE A 132 3.25 -0.31 -11.58
C ILE A 132 3.25 1.13 -12.12
N ASP A 133 2.88 2.11 -11.29
CA ASP A 133 2.95 3.54 -11.60
C ASP A 133 4.35 4.16 -11.37
N GLY A 134 5.31 3.36 -10.88
CA GLY A 134 6.68 3.79 -10.59
C GLY A 134 6.91 4.29 -9.16
N THR A 135 5.88 4.37 -8.32
CA THR A 135 6.02 4.74 -6.91
C THR A 135 6.87 3.72 -6.17
N VAL A 136 8.04 4.14 -5.69
CA VAL A 136 8.95 3.30 -4.89
C VAL A 136 8.39 3.19 -3.47
N PHE A 137 8.11 1.98 -3.02
CA PHE A 137 7.66 1.72 -1.65
C PHE A 137 8.79 1.25 -0.74
N ASP A 138 9.86 0.65 -1.31
CA ASP A 138 10.99 0.16 -0.54
C ASP A 138 12.25 0.01 -1.42
N SER A 139 13.43 0.32 -0.89
CA SER A 139 14.71 0.16 -1.60
C SER A 139 15.88 0.03 -0.63
N SER A 140 16.59 -1.09 -0.72
CA SER A 140 17.85 -1.28 0.03
C SER A 140 18.99 -0.47 -0.57
N VAL A 141 18.95 -0.24 -1.88
CA VAL A 141 19.91 0.63 -2.58
C VAL A 141 19.81 2.07 -2.07
N ALA A 142 18.60 2.60 -1.92
CA ALA A 142 18.39 3.95 -1.38
C ALA A 142 18.82 4.09 0.09
N ARG A 143 18.74 3.00 0.87
CA ARG A 143 19.29 2.95 2.23
C ARG A 143 20.81 2.87 2.27
N GLY A 144 21.46 2.46 1.19
CA GLY A 144 22.91 2.30 1.10
C GLY A 144 23.46 1.01 1.72
N GLU A 145 22.59 0.07 2.10
CA GLU A 145 22.99 -1.22 2.67
C GLU A 145 22.19 -2.38 2.06
N PRO A 146 22.83 -3.52 1.73
CA PRO A 146 22.11 -4.72 1.31
C PRO A 146 21.14 -5.22 2.39
N ALA A 147 20.10 -5.92 1.97
CA ALA A 147 19.18 -6.59 2.87
C ALA A 147 19.46 -8.09 2.91
N GLU A 148 19.23 -8.71 4.08
CA GLU A 148 19.38 -10.14 4.27
C GLU A 148 18.02 -10.77 4.56
N PHE A 149 17.69 -11.84 3.83
CA PHE A 149 16.40 -12.51 3.98
C PHE A 149 16.58 -14.04 4.02
N PRO A 150 15.85 -14.76 4.88
CA PRO A 150 15.64 -16.19 4.66
C PRO A 150 14.78 -16.37 3.41
N VAL A 151 15.18 -17.25 2.48
CA VAL A 151 14.48 -17.41 1.19
C VAL A 151 13.01 -17.75 1.40
N ASN A 152 12.66 -18.53 2.43
CA ASN A 152 11.29 -18.88 2.75
C ASN A 152 10.50 -17.83 3.58
N GLY A 153 11.11 -16.69 3.93
CA GLY A 153 10.48 -15.63 4.74
C GLY A 153 10.02 -14.40 3.96
N VAL A 154 10.03 -14.47 2.63
CA VAL A 154 9.61 -13.39 1.73
C VAL A 154 8.35 -13.79 0.96
N ILE A 155 7.77 -12.85 0.19
CA ILE A 155 6.57 -13.11 -0.61
C ILE A 155 6.79 -14.25 -1.63
N ALA A 156 5.72 -14.96 -2.00
CA ALA A 156 5.81 -16.16 -2.83
C ALA A 156 6.55 -15.94 -4.16
N GLY A 157 6.35 -14.80 -4.81
CA GLY A 157 7.07 -14.45 -6.05
C GLY A 157 8.57 -14.28 -5.86
N TRP A 158 9.01 -13.79 -4.69
CA TRP A 158 10.43 -13.73 -4.35
C TRP A 158 11.00 -15.11 -4.03
N ILE A 159 10.26 -15.95 -3.29
CA ILE A 159 10.67 -17.33 -3.00
C ILE A 159 10.96 -18.06 -4.32
N GLU A 160 10.03 -17.96 -5.28
CA GLU A 160 10.16 -18.59 -6.58
C GLU A 160 11.35 -18.01 -7.37
N ALA A 161 11.42 -16.68 -7.52
CA ALA A 161 12.49 -16.02 -8.26
C ALA A 161 13.89 -16.36 -7.72
N LEU A 162 14.09 -16.28 -6.39
CA LEU A 162 15.38 -16.56 -5.76
C LEU A 162 15.84 -18.00 -6.00
N THR A 163 14.91 -18.96 -6.06
CA THR A 163 15.23 -20.37 -6.36
C THR A 163 15.49 -20.67 -7.84
N LEU A 164 15.41 -19.67 -8.70
CA LEU A 164 15.73 -19.74 -10.13
C LEU A 164 16.94 -18.88 -10.51
N MET A 165 17.37 -18.01 -9.59
CA MET A 165 18.30 -16.91 -9.86
C MET A 165 19.69 -17.25 -9.33
N PRO A 166 20.69 -17.44 -10.21
CA PRO A 166 22.07 -17.68 -9.78
C PRO A 166 22.65 -16.48 -9.04
N VAL A 167 23.48 -16.73 -8.02
CA VAL A 167 24.23 -15.66 -7.34
C VAL A 167 25.06 -14.85 -8.34
N GLY A 168 25.07 -13.52 -8.16
CA GLY A 168 25.63 -12.53 -9.07
C GLY A 168 24.65 -12.03 -10.13
N SER A 169 23.43 -12.56 -10.18
CA SER A 169 22.42 -12.10 -11.14
C SER A 169 21.77 -10.80 -10.67
N LYS A 170 21.32 -9.99 -11.65
CA LYS A 170 20.36 -8.91 -11.44
C LYS A 170 19.14 -9.14 -12.32
N TRP A 171 17.97 -9.27 -11.71
CA TRP A 171 16.70 -9.53 -12.39
C TRP A 171 15.71 -8.40 -12.13
N GLU A 172 14.87 -8.10 -13.12
CA GLU A 172 13.62 -7.37 -12.90
C GLU A 172 12.49 -8.41 -12.77
N LEU A 173 11.73 -8.33 -11.69
CA LEU A 173 10.57 -9.19 -11.39
C LEU A 173 9.30 -8.36 -11.53
N THR A 174 8.27 -8.91 -12.16
CA THR A 174 6.90 -8.39 -12.08
C THR A 174 6.04 -9.48 -11.45
N ILE A 175 5.53 -9.18 -10.27
CA ILE A 175 4.91 -10.15 -9.35
C ILE A 175 3.42 -9.86 -9.27
N PRO A 176 2.54 -10.78 -9.72
CA PRO A 176 1.10 -10.64 -9.58
C PRO A 176 0.68 -10.61 -8.11
N GLN A 177 -0.47 -10.01 -7.81
CA GLN A 177 -0.94 -9.79 -6.43
C GLN A 177 -1.09 -11.09 -5.62
N GLU A 178 -1.43 -12.19 -6.28
CA GLU A 178 -1.54 -13.55 -5.71
C GLU A 178 -0.20 -14.09 -5.19
N LEU A 179 0.92 -13.64 -5.77
CA LEU A 179 2.28 -14.00 -5.35
C LEU A 179 2.93 -12.93 -4.45
N ALA A 180 2.18 -11.87 -4.10
CA ALA A 180 2.61 -10.75 -3.29
C ALA A 180 1.77 -10.62 -2.01
N TYR A 181 1.07 -9.49 -1.82
CA TYR A 181 0.31 -9.18 -0.59
C TYR A 181 -1.21 -9.34 -0.74
N GLY A 182 -1.68 -9.77 -1.90
CA GLY A 182 -3.08 -10.11 -2.13
C GLY A 182 -4.06 -8.95 -1.91
N GLU A 183 -5.28 -9.30 -1.52
CA GLU A 183 -6.37 -8.37 -1.17
C GLU A 183 -6.09 -7.50 0.06
N ARG A 184 -5.09 -7.86 0.87
CA ARG A 184 -4.77 -7.14 2.11
C ARG A 184 -3.85 -5.96 1.86
N GLY A 185 -2.98 -6.04 0.86
CA GLY A 185 -1.87 -5.10 0.70
C GLY A 185 -0.89 -5.18 1.88
N ALA A 186 -0.02 -4.18 2.01
CA ALA A 186 0.93 -4.09 3.11
C ALA A 186 1.21 -2.64 3.52
N GLY A 187 0.94 -2.36 4.80
CA GLY A 187 1.13 -1.03 5.39
C GLY A 187 0.35 0.06 4.64
N ALA A 188 0.88 1.29 4.69
CA ALA A 188 0.32 2.41 3.94
C ALA A 188 0.82 2.47 2.49
N SER A 189 1.93 1.77 2.18
CA SER A 189 2.67 1.95 0.92
C SER A 189 2.27 0.99 -0.19
N ILE A 190 1.70 -0.18 0.15
CA ILE A 190 1.28 -1.18 -0.83
C ILE A 190 -0.23 -1.39 -0.73
N PRO A 191 -1.00 -0.83 -1.68
CA PRO A 191 -2.44 -1.01 -1.73
C PRO A 191 -2.85 -2.48 -1.94
N PRO A 192 -4.06 -2.88 -1.54
CA PRO A 192 -4.69 -4.13 -1.96
C PRO A 192 -4.59 -4.42 -3.45
N PHE A 193 -4.44 -5.69 -3.81
CA PHE A 193 -4.42 -6.20 -5.19
C PHE A 193 -3.30 -5.62 -6.07
N SER A 194 -2.25 -5.06 -5.47
CA SER A 194 -1.14 -4.46 -6.21
C SER A 194 -0.26 -5.53 -6.87
N THR A 195 -0.08 -5.43 -8.19
CA THR A 195 1.07 -6.01 -8.89
C THR A 195 2.32 -5.22 -8.49
N LEU A 196 3.40 -5.92 -8.16
CA LEU A 196 4.65 -5.30 -7.72
C LEU A 196 5.75 -5.50 -8.76
N VAL A 197 6.58 -4.48 -8.95
CA VAL A 197 7.79 -4.59 -9.77
C VAL A 197 9.01 -4.47 -8.86
N PHE A 198 9.96 -5.39 -8.99
CA PHE A 198 11.21 -5.35 -8.26
C PHE A 198 12.39 -5.38 -9.21
N GLU A 199 13.41 -4.59 -8.95
CA GLU A 199 14.76 -4.93 -9.38
C GLU A 199 15.46 -5.61 -8.22
N VAL A 200 16.04 -6.79 -8.43
CA VAL A 200 16.72 -7.59 -7.40
C VAL A 200 18.09 -7.98 -7.93
N GLU A 201 19.13 -7.72 -7.13
CA GLU A 201 20.49 -8.17 -7.35
C GLU A 201 20.86 -9.14 -6.23
N LEU A 202 21.12 -10.40 -6.60
CA LEU A 202 21.49 -11.45 -5.65
C LEU A 202 23.00 -11.46 -5.45
N LEU A 203 23.44 -11.02 -4.27
CA LEU A 203 24.85 -10.82 -3.98
C LEU A 203 25.52 -12.10 -3.45
N GLU A 204 24.85 -12.81 -2.54
CA GLU A 204 25.45 -13.94 -1.82
C GLU A 204 24.38 -14.88 -1.22
N ILE A 205 24.77 -16.15 -1.03
CA ILE A 205 24.09 -17.11 -0.13
C ILE A 205 24.92 -17.19 1.17
N LEU A 206 24.27 -16.99 2.31
CA LEU A 206 24.87 -16.83 3.65
C LEU A 206 24.87 -18.12 4.49
#